data_AF-A0AA88RQ98-F1
#
_entry.id   AF-A0AA88RQ98-F1
#
_cell.length_a   1.000
_cell.length_b   1.000
_cell.length_c   1.000
_cell.angle_alpha   90.00
_cell.angle_beta   90.00
_cell.angle_gamma   90.00
#
_symmetry.space_group_name_H-M   'P 1'
#
loop_
_entity.id
_entity.type
_entity.pdbx_description
1 polymer ?
#
loop_
_entity_poly.entity_id
_entity_poly.type
_entity_poly.pdbx_seq_one_letter_code
_entity_poly.pdbx_strand_id
1 'polypeptide(L)'
;MLVLVLNEVDKLSREAQHSLRRTMEKYSASCRLILCCSSSSKVTEAVRSRCLNVRVSAPTEEQIVKVLEFVGKKEGLQLPSGLAARIAEKSNRSLRRAILSFETCRVQQYPFTSNQVIPPMDWEEYVSEIASDIMKEQSPKRLFQVRAKLYELLINCIPPEIILKRLLYELLKKLDSELKHEVCHWAAYYVSFRQGYTDLVLISSCLHWVA
;
A
#
# COMPACT_ATOMS: atom_id res chain seq x y z
N MET A 1 27.36 23.56 -5.77
CA MET A 1 26.82 22.78 -4.64
C MET A 1 25.78 21.82 -5.20
N LEU A 2 26.01 20.51 -5.13
CA LEU A 2 25.14 19.50 -5.73
C LEU A 2 24.08 19.04 -4.71
N VAL A 3 22.86 18.76 -5.18
CA VAL A 3 21.80 18.17 -4.36
C VAL A 3 21.45 16.80 -4.92
N LEU A 4 21.48 15.78 -4.07
CA LEU A 4 21.24 14.40 -4.45
C LEU A 4 20.03 13.87 -3.67
N VAL A 5 18.99 13.46 -4.38
CA VAL A 5 17.76 12.93 -3.80
C VAL A 5 17.77 11.41 -3.93
N LEU A 6 17.75 10.70 -2.81
CA LEU A 6 17.62 9.25 -2.77
C LEU A 6 16.22 8.88 -2.34
N ASN A 7 15.51 8.16 -3.20
CA ASN A 7 14.19 7.62 -2.90
C ASN A 7 14.29 6.20 -2.36
N GLU A 8 13.35 5.85 -1.48
CA GLU A 8 13.19 4.50 -0.91
C GLU A 8 14.43 3.97 -0.17
N VAL A 9 15.08 4.85 0.60
CA VAL A 9 16.30 4.52 1.37
C VAL A 9 16.06 3.38 2.37
N ASP A 10 14.80 3.16 2.78
CA ASP A 10 14.37 2.05 3.62
C ASP A 10 14.47 0.66 2.96
N LYS A 11 14.63 0.59 1.64
CA LYS A 11 14.88 -0.65 0.89
C LYS A 11 16.37 -0.98 0.75
N LEU A 12 17.27 -0.05 1.09
CA LEU A 12 18.72 -0.29 1.01
C LEU A 12 19.18 -1.30 2.06
N SER A 13 20.11 -2.17 1.68
CA SER A 13 20.77 -3.11 2.60
C SER A 13 21.54 -2.36 3.68
N ARG A 14 21.83 -3.04 4.80
CA ARG A 14 22.61 -2.44 5.89
C ARG A 14 24.02 -2.06 5.44
N GLU A 15 24.66 -2.84 4.57
CA GLU A 15 25.98 -2.49 4.03
C GLU A 15 25.91 -1.26 3.10
N ALA A 16 24.85 -1.16 2.29
CA ALA A 16 24.62 -0.02 1.42
C ALA A 16 24.40 1.26 2.22
N GLN A 17 23.60 1.21 3.30
CA GLN A 17 23.40 2.34 4.21
C GLN A 17 24.71 2.74 4.93
N HIS A 18 25.54 1.78 5.33
CA HIS A 18 26.85 2.07 5.93
C HIS A 18 27.82 2.73 4.93
N SER A 19 27.77 2.30 3.68
CA SER A 19 28.56 2.91 2.59
C SER A 19 28.07 4.33 2.30
N LEU A 20 26.75 4.53 2.26
CA LEU A 20 26.12 5.84 2.10
C LEU A 20 26.58 6.82 3.19
N ARG A 21 26.62 6.38 4.45
CA ARG A 21 27.13 7.18 5.56
C ARG A 21 28.55 7.70 5.30
N ARG A 22 29.47 6.84 4.87
CA ARG A 22 30.86 7.24 4.57
C ARG A 22 30.91 8.30 3.47
N THR A 23 30.08 8.14 2.45
CA THR A 23 29.96 9.11 1.34
C THR A 23 29.40 10.46 1.81
N MET A 24 28.37 10.44 2.67
CA MET A 24 27.79 11.64 3.26
C MET A 24 28.82 12.44 4.07
N GLU A 25 29.64 11.75 4.88
CA GLU A 25 30.70 12.38 5.67
C GLU A 25 31.80 12.97 4.77
N LYS A 26 32.27 12.21 3.78
CA LYS A 26 33.37 12.60 2.88
C LYS A 26 33.02 13.80 1.99
N TYR A 27 31.79 13.89 1.49
CA TYR A 27 31.38 14.90 0.50
C TYR A 27 30.40 15.95 1.03
N SER A 28 30.30 16.11 2.36
CA SER A 28 29.37 17.04 3.02
C SER A 28 29.52 18.51 2.60
N ALA A 29 30.73 18.95 2.22
CA ALA A 29 31.00 20.31 1.75
C ALA A 29 30.52 20.54 0.30
N SER A 30 30.54 19.51 -0.54
CA SER A 30 30.29 19.62 -1.98
C SER A 30 28.88 19.18 -2.38
N CYS A 31 28.24 18.31 -1.58
CA CYS A 31 26.95 17.67 -1.86
C CYS A 31 26.00 17.71 -0.64
N ARG A 32 24.72 18.00 -0.89
CA ARG A 32 23.63 17.82 0.10
C ARG A 32 22.76 16.66 -0.33
N LEU A 33 22.40 15.81 0.63
CA LEU A 33 21.53 14.66 0.38
C LEU A 33 20.14 14.88 0.96
N ILE A 34 19.12 14.52 0.18
CA ILE A 34 17.73 14.42 0.62
C ILE A 34 17.36 12.94 0.57
N LEU A 35 17.04 12.37 1.74
CA LEU A 35 16.73 10.95 1.88
C LEU A 35 15.22 10.80 2.08
N CYS A 36 14.55 10.22 1.10
CA CYS A 36 13.12 9.91 1.19
C CYS A 36 12.96 8.45 1.63
N CYS A 37 12.26 8.23 2.74
CA CYS A 37 11.94 6.90 3.24
C CYS A 37 10.48 6.82 3.72
N SER A 38 9.89 5.63 3.58
CA SER A 38 8.52 5.38 4.02
C SER A 38 8.43 5.01 5.52
N SER A 39 9.49 4.41 6.04
CA SER A 39 9.61 3.96 7.43
C SER A 39 10.99 4.32 7.99
N SER A 40 11.02 5.24 8.96
CA SER A 40 12.27 5.66 9.58
C SER A 40 12.96 4.52 10.34
N SER A 41 12.20 3.56 10.87
CA SER A 41 12.71 2.42 11.66
C SER A 41 13.68 1.52 10.88
N LYS A 42 13.56 1.45 9.55
CA LYS A 42 14.45 0.66 8.68
C LYS A 42 15.76 1.39 8.34
N VAL A 43 15.84 2.69 8.62
CA VAL A 43 17.05 3.50 8.41
C VAL A 43 17.92 3.43 9.66
N THR A 44 19.20 3.12 9.45
CA THR A 44 20.21 3.04 10.53
C THR A 44 20.34 4.37 11.29
N GLU A 45 20.54 4.28 12.61
CA GLU A 45 20.70 5.47 13.47
C GLU A 45 21.90 6.33 13.06
N ALA A 46 22.93 5.70 12.49
CA ALA A 46 24.11 6.41 11.99
C ALA A 46 23.79 7.39 10.84
N VAL A 47 22.83 7.05 9.97
CA VAL A 47 22.37 7.96 8.92
C VAL A 47 21.39 8.99 9.48
N ARG A 48 20.47 8.56 10.36
CA ARG A 48 19.42 9.40 10.95
C ARG A 48 19.97 10.55 11.78
N SER A 49 20.97 10.29 12.62
CA SER A 49 21.64 11.29 13.47
C SER A 49 22.35 12.40 12.68
N ARG A 50 22.61 12.21 11.39
CA ARG A 50 23.30 13.17 10.51
C ARG A 50 22.35 13.96 9.62
N CYS A 51 21.05 13.66 9.67
CA CYS A 51 20.04 14.28 8.84
C CYS A 51 19.05 15.08 9.70
N LEU A 52 18.47 16.13 9.11
CA LEU A 52 17.27 16.74 9.68
C LEU A 52 16.07 15.84 9.41
N ASN A 53 15.45 15.32 10.47
CA ASN A 53 14.29 14.45 10.34
C ASN A 53 13.02 15.28 10.12
N VAL A 54 12.54 15.31 8.87
CA VAL A 54 11.27 15.94 8.51
C VAL A 54 10.20 14.85 8.38
N ARG A 55 9.20 14.86 9.27
CA ARG A 55 8.09 13.91 9.22
C ARG A 55 6.91 14.51 8.45
N VAL A 56 6.61 13.95 7.29
CA VAL A 56 5.41 14.30 6.51
C VAL A 56 4.28 13.35 6.91
N SER A 57 3.27 13.89 7.59
CA SER A 57 2.08 13.12 7.97
C SER A 57 1.12 12.97 6.79
N ALA A 58 0.39 11.86 6.73
CA ALA A 58 -0.65 11.69 5.73
C ALA A 58 -1.75 12.76 5.91
N PRO A 59 -2.27 13.34 4.81
CA PRO A 59 -3.29 14.38 4.89
C PRO A 59 -4.56 13.84 5.56
N THR A 60 -5.31 14.74 6.18
CA THR A 60 -6.66 14.43 6.68
C THR A 60 -7.64 14.33 5.52
N GLU A 61 -8.77 13.65 5.74
CA GLU A 61 -9.81 13.51 4.71
C GLU A 61 -10.33 14.87 4.24
N GLU A 62 -10.50 15.82 5.16
CA GLU A 62 -10.87 17.20 4.84
C GLU A 62 -9.85 17.90 3.94
N GLN A 63 -8.55 17.70 4.19
CA GLN A 63 -7.49 18.24 3.33
C GLN A 63 -7.52 17.60 1.94
N ILE A 64 -7.81 16.30 1.85
CA ILE A 64 -7.95 15.61 0.56
C ILE A 64 -9.14 16.18 -0.22
N VAL A 65 -10.29 16.37 0.43
CA VAL A 65 -11.48 16.97 -0.19
C VAL A 65 -11.16 18.37 -0.73
N LYS A 66 -10.47 19.22 0.06
CA LYS A 66 -10.05 20.56 -0.41
C LYS A 66 -9.15 20.50 -1.65
N VAL A 67 -8.24 19.54 -1.71
CA VAL A 67 -7.39 19.35 -2.90
C VAL A 67 -8.21 18.86 -4.10
N LEU A 68 -9.14 17.92 -3.90
CA LEU A 68 -10.03 17.44 -4.95
C LEU A 68 -10.93 18.55 -5.51
N GLU A 69 -11.50 19.39 -4.64
CA GLU A 69 -12.27 20.57 -5.06
C GLU A 69 -11.42 21.58 -5.80
N PHE A 70 -10.18 21.79 -5.37
CA PHE A 70 -9.24 22.69 -6.06
C PHE A 70 -8.89 22.17 -7.47
N VAL A 71 -8.60 20.87 -7.59
CA VAL A 71 -8.35 20.22 -8.89
C VAL A 71 -9.59 20.30 -9.77
N GLY A 72 -10.77 19.96 -9.23
CA GLY A 72 -12.04 20.05 -9.94
C GLY A 72 -12.32 21.45 -10.47
N LYS A 73 -12.14 22.50 -9.64
CA LYS A 73 -12.29 23.90 -10.07
C LYS A 73 -11.32 24.30 -11.18
N LYS A 74 -10.06 23.86 -11.10
CA LYS A 74 -9.05 24.13 -12.14
C LYS A 74 -9.36 23.45 -13.47
N GLU A 75 -9.90 22.23 -13.42
CA GLU A 75 -10.31 21.47 -14.60
C GLU A 75 -11.70 21.86 -15.13
N GLY A 76 -12.38 22.84 -14.50
CA GLY A 76 -13.74 23.24 -14.87
C GLY A 76 -14.82 22.18 -14.59
N LEU A 77 -14.53 21.26 -13.66
CA LEU A 77 -15.37 20.13 -13.30
C LEU A 77 -16.21 20.44 -12.06
N GLN A 78 -17.52 20.17 -12.13
CA GLN A 78 -18.42 20.27 -10.97
C GLN A 78 -18.39 18.97 -10.16
N LEU A 79 -17.50 18.89 -9.17
CA LEU A 79 -17.42 17.76 -8.23
C LEU A 79 -18.41 17.97 -7.07
N PRO A 80 -19.44 17.11 -6.89
CA PRO A 80 -20.30 17.18 -5.73
C PRO A 80 -19.54 16.79 -4.45
N SER A 81 -19.79 17.52 -3.35
CA SER A 81 -19.11 17.33 -2.06
C SER A 81 -19.29 15.90 -1.50
N GLY A 82 -20.46 15.30 -1.70
CA GLY A 82 -20.73 13.91 -1.29
C GLY A 82 -19.83 12.90 -2.01
N LEU A 83 -19.53 13.11 -3.30
CA LEU A 83 -18.60 12.24 -4.03
C LEU A 83 -17.16 12.48 -3.60
N ALA A 84 -16.77 13.74 -3.36
CA ALA A 84 -15.43 14.09 -2.87
C ALA A 84 -15.12 13.42 -1.52
N ALA A 85 -16.07 13.44 -0.58
CA ALA A 85 -15.94 12.79 0.72
C ALA A 85 -15.76 11.27 0.59
N ARG A 86 -16.57 10.62 -0.26
CA ARG A 86 -16.47 9.17 -0.52
C ARG A 86 -15.14 8.79 -1.18
N ILE A 87 -14.62 9.63 -2.08
CA ILE A 87 -13.28 9.43 -2.67
C ILE A 87 -12.21 9.55 -1.58
N ALA A 88 -12.29 10.57 -0.72
CA ALA A 88 -11.33 10.76 0.37
C ALA A 88 -11.29 9.56 1.34
N GLU A 89 -12.46 9.04 1.72
CA GLU A 89 -12.62 7.86 2.57
C GLU A 89 -12.00 6.61 1.91
N LYS A 90 -12.38 6.29 0.67
CA LYS A 90 -11.84 5.12 -0.06
C LYS A 90 -10.34 5.19 -0.31
N SER A 91 -9.77 6.39 -0.34
CA SER A 91 -8.36 6.61 -0.63
C SER A 91 -7.41 6.21 0.51
N ASN A 92 -7.93 5.90 1.71
CA ASN A 92 -7.13 5.54 2.89
C ASN A 92 -6.02 6.57 3.16
N ARG A 93 -6.38 7.86 3.12
CA ARG A 93 -5.46 9.01 3.32
C ARG A 93 -4.30 9.12 2.32
N SER A 94 -4.38 8.45 1.18
CA SER A 94 -3.42 8.59 0.08
C SER A 94 -3.94 9.59 -0.96
N LEU A 95 -3.27 10.74 -1.08
CA LEU A 95 -3.64 11.77 -2.06
C LEU A 95 -3.50 11.25 -3.50
N ARG A 96 -2.48 10.43 -3.77
CA ARG A 96 -2.29 9.80 -5.09
C ARG A 96 -3.49 8.93 -5.46
N ARG A 97 -3.97 8.09 -4.53
CA ARG A 97 -5.16 7.25 -4.77
C ARG A 97 -6.40 8.11 -5.00
N ALA A 98 -6.58 9.18 -4.21
CA ALA A 98 -7.72 10.08 -4.35
C ALA A 98 -7.80 10.75 -5.73
N ILE A 99 -6.68 11.27 -6.21
CA ILE A 99 -6.63 11.94 -7.52
C ILE A 99 -6.88 10.94 -8.66
N LEU A 100 -6.24 9.76 -8.61
CA LEU A 100 -6.44 8.72 -9.64
C LEU A 100 -7.88 8.19 -9.64
N SER A 101 -8.49 8.01 -8.46
CA SER A 101 -9.90 7.63 -8.35
C SER A 101 -10.82 8.71 -8.89
N PHE A 102 -10.52 9.99 -8.65
CA PHE A 102 -11.28 11.11 -9.21
C PHE A 102 -11.21 11.13 -10.74
N GLU A 103 -10.02 10.94 -11.31
CA GLU A 103 -9.82 10.83 -12.76
C GLU A 103 -10.59 9.64 -13.35
N THR A 104 -10.55 8.49 -12.69
CA THR A 104 -11.27 7.29 -13.15
C THR A 104 -12.78 7.52 -13.12
N CYS A 105 -13.31 8.16 -12.07
CA CYS A 105 -14.73 8.55 -12.02
C CYS A 105 -15.11 9.47 -13.19
N ARG A 106 -14.23 10.40 -13.58
CA ARG A 106 -14.47 11.32 -14.70
C ARG A 106 -14.54 10.60 -16.05
N VAL A 107 -13.69 9.60 -16.25
CA VAL A 107 -13.62 8.79 -17.49
C VAL A 107 -14.84 7.88 -17.59
N GLN A 108 -15.27 7.27 -16.48
CA GLN A 108 -16.43 6.38 -16.48
C GLN A 108 -17.75 7.10 -16.75
N GLN A 109 -17.99 8.23 -16.09
CA GLN A 109 -19.25 8.95 -16.22
C GLN A 109 -19.09 10.43 -15.91
N TYR A 110 -19.62 11.26 -16.82
CA TYR A 110 -19.76 12.69 -16.62
C TYR A 110 -21.06 13.18 -17.27
N PRO A 111 -21.86 14.07 -16.63
CA PRO A 111 -21.61 14.76 -15.36
C PRO A 111 -21.57 13.87 -14.12
N PHE A 112 -20.86 14.30 -13.07
CA PHE A 112 -20.77 13.55 -11.82
C PHE A 112 -22.13 13.47 -11.11
N THR A 113 -22.41 12.33 -10.50
CA THR A 113 -23.59 12.14 -9.65
C THR A 113 -23.15 11.81 -8.22
N SER A 114 -23.94 12.22 -7.22
CA SER A 114 -23.61 11.96 -5.81
C SER A 114 -23.51 10.47 -5.48
N ASN A 115 -24.28 9.63 -6.17
CA ASN A 115 -24.35 8.18 -5.96
C ASN A 115 -23.46 7.39 -6.92
N GLN A 116 -22.56 8.04 -7.66
CA GLN A 116 -21.65 7.34 -8.57
C GLN A 116 -20.83 6.29 -7.83
N VAL A 117 -20.69 5.11 -8.43
CA VAL A 117 -19.84 4.05 -7.89
C VAL A 117 -18.39 4.41 -8.20
N ILE A 118 -17.56 4.44 -7.17
CA ILE A 118 -16.12 4.63 -7.33
C ILE A 118 -15.52 3.25 -7.59
N PRO A 119 -14.98 2.97 -8.79
CA PRO A 119 -14.40 1.68 -9.12
C PRO A 119 -13.17 1.42 -8.23
N PRO A 120 -13.03 0.22 -7.66
CA PRO A 120 -11.77 -0.20 -7.06
C PRO A 120 -10.71 -0.40 -8.14
N MET A 121 -9.45 -0.58 -7.73
CA MET A 121 -8.41 -1.02 -8.66
C MET A 121 -8.60 -2.52 -8.98
N ASP A 122 -8.26 -2.94 -10.19
CA ASP A 122 -8.45 -4.33 -10.66
C ASP A 122 -7.84 -5.36 -9.70
N TRP A 123 -6.62 -5.10 -9.20
CA TRP A 123 -5.97 -6.00 -8.25
C TRP A 123 -6.66 -6.04 -6.88
N GLU A 124 -7.30 -4.96 -6.44
CA GLU A 124 -8.05 -4.94 -5.17
C GLU A 124 -9.33 -5.76 -5.28
N GLU A 125 -9.99 -5.70 -6.44
CA GLU A 125 -11.16 -6.52 -6.75
C GLU A 125 -10.79 -8.00 -6.84
N TYR A 126 -9.70 -8.32 -7.54
CA TYR A 126 -9.20 -9.68 -7.67
C TYR A 126 -8.83 -10.30 -6.30
N VAL A 127 -8.21 -9.53 -5.40
CA VAL A 127 -7.95 -9.99 -4.02
C VAL A 127 -9.24 -10.19 -3.21
N SER A 128 -10.26 -9.35 -3.43
CA SER A 128 -11.58 -9.52 -2.79
C SER A 128 -12.30 -10.79 -3.28
N GLU A 129 -12.14 -11.14 -4.57
CA GLU A 129 -12.62 -12.39 -5.12
C GLU A 129 -11.90 -13.58 -4.48
N ILE A 130 -10.57 -13.55 -4.37
CA ILE A 130 -9.77 -14.58 -3.68
C ILE A 130 -10.25 -14.76 -2.23
N ALA A 131 -10.47 -13.67 -1.48
CA ALA A 131 -10.99 -13.73 -0.12
C ALA A 131 -12.38 -14.39 -0.07
N SER A 132 -13.24 -14.10 -1.05
CA SER A 132 -14.57 -14.72 -1.16
C SER A 132 -14.47 -16.21 -1.48
N ASP A 133 -13.51 -16.61 -2.30
CA ASP A 133 -13.28 -17.98 -2.72
C ASP A 133 -12.77 -18.86 -1.58
N ILE A 134 -11.90 -18.30 -0.73
CA ILE A 134 -11.39 -18.96 0.49
C ILE A 134 -12.54 -19.22 1.48
N MET A 135 -13.46 -18.26 1.63
CA MET A 135 -14.59 -18.39 2.57
C MET A 135 -15.67 -19.37 2.09
N LYS A 136 -15.81 -19.59 0.78
CA LYS A 136 -16.84 -20.48 0.21
C LYS A 136 -16.50 -21.95 0.36
N GLU A 137 -15.24 -22.33 0.14
CA GLU A 137 -14.84 -23.73 0.12
C GLU A 137 -13.42 -23.90 0.65
N GLN A 138 -13.31 -24.64 1.75
CA GLN A 138 -12.05 -24.96 2.43
C GLN A 138 -11.56 -26.35 2.03
N SER A 139 -11.30 -26.54 0.72
CA SER A 139 -10.82 -27.83 0.17
C SER A 139 -9.43 -27.72 -0.46
N PRO A 140 -8.65 -28.82 -0.54
CA PRO A 140 -7.35 -28.83 -1.22
C PRO A 140 -7.44 -28.40 -2.69
N LYS A 141 -8.56 -28.71 -3.35
CA LYS A 141 -8.83 -28.32 -4.74
C LYS A 141 -9.00 -26.81 -4.86
N ARG A 142 -9.77 -26.18 -3.95
CA ARG A 142 -9.97 -24.73 -3.95
C ARG A 142 -8.67 -24.01 -3.63
N LEU A 143 -7.88 -24.54 -2.72
CA LEU A 143 -6.56 -24.01 -2.37
C LEU A 143 -5.60 -23.99 -3.58
N PHE A 144 -5.61 -25.02 -4.42
CA PHE A 144 -4.82 -25.04 -5.65
C PHE A 144 -5.22 -23.91 -6.62
N GLN A 145 -6.52 -23.63 -6.74
CA GLN A 145 -7.01 -22.54 -7.57
C GLN A 145 -6.64 -21.17 -6.99
N VAL A 146 -6.79 -20.97 -5.67
CA VAL A 146 -6.37 -19.75 -4.98
C VAL A 146 -4.87 -19.50 -5.16
N ARG A 147 -4.06 -20.55 -5.08
CA ARG A 147 -2.61 -20.50 -5.36
C ARG A 147 -2.33 -19.97 -6.76
N ALA A 148 -3.04 -20.46 -7.78
CA ALA A 148 -2.87 -19.98 -9.16
C ALA A 148 -3.22 -18.48 -9.27
N LYS A 149 -4.33 -18.05 -8.66
CA LYS A 149 -4.72 -16.62 -8.60
C LYS A 149 -3.66 -15.75 -7.92
N LEU A 150 -3.08 -16.21 -6.81
CA LEU A 150 -1.99 -15.48 -6.15
C LEU A 150 -0.73 -15.36 -7.02
N TYR A 151 -0.40 -16.39 -7.81
CA TYR A 151 0.70 -16.29 -8.77
C TYR A 151 0.44 -15.25 -9.86
N GLU A 152 -0.79 -15.13 -10.36
CA GLU A 152 -1.13 -14.09 -11.35
C GLU A 152 -0.87 -12.68 -10.79
N LEU A 153 -1.18 -12.44 -9.52
CA LEU A 153 -0.88 -11.16 -8.86
C LEU A 153 0.63 -10.90 -8.75
N LEU A 154 1.42 -11.93 -8.45
CA LEU A 154 2.88 -11.83 -8.36
C LEU A 154 3.52 -11.61 -9.73
N ILE A 155 3.02 -12.28 -10.78
CA ILE A 155 3.45 -12.08 -12.18
C ILE A 155 3.18 -10.64 -12.62
N ASN A 156 2.07 -10.05 -12.18
CA ASN A 156 1.74 -8.64 -12.40
C ASN A 156 2.57 -7.66 -11.52
N CYS A 157 3.66 -8.12 -10.92
CA CYS A 157 4.59 -7.32 -10.11
C CYS A 157 3.95 -6.62 -8.91
N ILE A 158 2.88 -7.19 -8.35
CA ILE A 158 2.25 -6.65 -7.15
C ILE A 158 3.01 -7.18 -5.93
N PRO A 159 3.53 -6.30 -5.04
CA PRO A 159 4.28 -6.73 -3.89
C PRO A 159 3.47 -7.65 -2.97
N PRO A 160 4.06 -8.77 -2.50
CA PRO A 160 3.37 -9.76 -1.65
C PRO A 160 2.85 -9.15 -0.35
N GLU A 161 3.56 -8.18 0.22
CA GLU A 161 3.14 -7.45 1.43
C GLU A 161 1.81 -6.70 1.23
N ILE A 162 1.59 -6.16 0.03
CA ILE A 162 0.37 -5.44 -0.32
C ILE A 162 -0.78 -6.42 -0.50
N ILE A 163 -0.53 -7.54 -1.20
CA ILE A 163 -1.50 -8.61 -1.40
C ILE A 163 -1.97 -9.16 -0.05
N LEU A 164 -1.03 -9.53 0.83
CA LEU A 164 -1.34 -10.12 2.13
C LEU A 164 -2.10 -9.14 3.04
N LYS A 165 -1.67 -7.86 3.09
CA LYS A 165 -2.37 -6.83 3.86
C LYS A 165 -3.80 -6.61 3.36
N ARG A 166 -4.00 -6.61 2.04
CA ARG A 166 -5.32 -6.44 1.43
C ARG A 166 -6.21 -7.66 1.67
N LEU A 167 -5.66 -8.86 1.52
CA LEU A 167 -6.35 -10.12 1.77
C LEU A 167 -6.80 -10.21 3.23
N LEU A 168 -5.91 -9.91 4.19
CA LEU A 168 -6.25 -9.83 5.61
C LEU A 168 -7.40 -8.85 5.85
N TYR A 169 -7.34 -7.64 5.28
CA TYR A 169 -8.39 -6.65 5.46
C TYR A 169 -9.76 -7.12 4.95
N GLU A 170 -9.82 -7.83 3.81
CA GLU A 170 -11.08 -8.37 3.30
C GLU A 170 -11.57 -9.59 4.09
N LEU A 171 -10.66 -10.45 4.59
CA LEU A 171 -11.02 -11.58 5.45
C LEU A 171 -11.55 -11.11 6.81
N LEU A 172 -10.94 -10.09 7.43
CA LEU A 172 -11.38 -9.54 8.72
C LEU A 172 -12.79 -8.94 8.70
N LYS A 173 -13.29 -8.53 7.53
CA LYS A 173 -14.68 -8.08 7.37
C LYS A 173 -15.69 -9.22 7.41
N LYS A 174 -15.28 -10.44 7.03
CA LYS A 174 -16.15 -11.60 6.84
C LYS A 174 -16.05 -12.64 7.95
N LEU A 175 -14.97 -12.61 8.73
CA LEU A 175 -14.72 -13.53 9.84
C LEU A 175 -15.44 -13.11 11.13
N ASP A 176 -15.71 -14.10 11.98
CA ASP A 176 -16.21 -13.90 13.35
C ASP A 176 -15.10 -13.43 14.30
N SER A 177 -15.49 -12.78 15.40
CA SER A 177 -14.56 -12.08 16.31
C SER A 177 -13.47 -12.96 16.93
N GLU A 178 -13.73 -14.25 17.14
CA GLU A 178 -12.78 -15.21 17.72
C GLU A 178 -11.63 -15.50 16.75
N LEU A 179 -11.96 -15.80 15.49
CA LEU A 179 -10.99 -16.12 14.43
C LEU A 179 -10.18 -14.89 13.99
N LYS A 180 -10.69 -13.67 14.18
CA LYS A 180 -9.96 -12.44 13.83
C LYS A 180 -8.62 -12.33 14.55
N HIS A 181 -8.53 -12.78 15.80
CA HIS A 181 -7.30 -12.67 16.58
C HIS A 181 -6.22 -13.60 16.02
N GLU A 182 -6.56 -14.85 15.77
CA GLU A 182 -5.66 -15.86 15.22
C GLU A 182 -5.19 -15.48 13.82
N VAL A 183 -6.11 -15.04 12.97
CA VAL A 183 -5.83 -14.57 11.61
C VAL A 183 -4.88 -13.36 11.61
N CYS A 184 -5.06 -12.41 12.53
CA CYS A 184 -4.13 -11.29 12.69
C CYS A 184 -2.74 -11.76 13.17
N HIS A 185 -2.68 -12.70 14.11
CA HIS A 185 -1.41 -13.24 14.59
C HIS A 185 -0.65 -13.92 13.43
N TRP A 186 -1.29 -14.80 12.69
CA TRP A 186 -0.64 -15.51 11.60
C TRP A 186 -0.19 -14.54 10.51
N ALA A 187 -1.02 -13.56 10.14
CA ALA A 187 -0.62 -12.54 9.18
C ALA A 187 0.62 -11.75 9.65
N ALA A 188 0.68 -11.35 10.91
CA ALA A 188 1.84 -10.65 11.46
C ALA A 188 3.11 -11.52 11.48
N TYR A 189 2.97 -12.80 11.82
CA TYR A 189 4.06 -13.77 11.81
C TYR A 189 4.66 -13.92 10.40
N TYR A 190 3.82 -14.10 9.38
CA TYR A 190 4.28 -14.27 8.00
C TYR A 190 4.84 -13.00 7.36
N VAL A 191 4.29 -11.81 7.68
CA VAL A 191 4.89 -10.53 7.24
C VAL A 191 6.29 -10.34 7.84
N SER A 192 6.51 -10.83 9.06
CA SER A 192 7.80 -10.69 9.76
C SER A 192 8.86 -11.66 9.25
N PHE A 193 8.46 -12.82 8.71
CA PHE A 193 9.33 -13.85 8.14
C PHE A 193 9.85 -13.46 6.75
N ARG A 194 10.63 -12.37 6.68
CA ARG A 194 11.23 -11.81 5.46
C ARG A 194 12.46 -12.57 4.93
N GLN A 195 12.74 -13.78 5.40
CA GLN A 195 13.91 -14.53 4.96
C GLN A 195 13.63 -15.33 3.68
N GLY A 196 13.89 -14.69 2.54
CA GLY A 196 14.51 -15.34 1.37
C GLY A 196 13.61 -16.06 0.34
N TYR A 197 12.37 -16.42 0.65
CA TYR A 197 11.50 -17.13 -0.30
C TYR A 197 10.08 -16.57 -0.31
N THR A 198 9.91 -15.40 -0.94
CA THR A 198 8.71 -14.57 -0.87
C THR A 198 7.46 -15.17 -1.53
N ASP A 199 7.60 -16.21 -2.36
CA ASP A 199 6.46 -16.76 -3.11
C ASP A 199 5.91 -18.07 -2.51
N LEU A 200 6.77 -18.90 -1.90
CA LEU A 200 6.39 -20.20 -1.34
C LEU A 200 5.74 -20.11 0.05
N VAL A 201 6.16 -19.13 0.86
CA VAL A 201 5.63 -18.96 2.23
C VAL A 201 4.18 -18.49 2.19
N LEU A 202 3.82 -17.57 1.29
CA LEU A 202 2.44 -17.09 1.06
C LEU A 202 1.47 -18.22 0.71
N ILE A 203 1.94 -19.19 -0.09
CA ILE A 203 1.16 -20.35 -0.52
C ILE A 203 0.99 -21.35 0.62
N SER A 204 2.03 -21.55 1.44
CA SER A 204 1.94 -22.34 2.67
C SER A 204 1.08 -21.67 3.75
N SER A 205 1.00 -20.34 3.74
CA SER A 205 0.17 -19.56 4.67
C SER A 205 -1.33 -19.86 4.46
N CYS A 206 -1.80 -19.91 3.21
CA CYS A 206 -3.19 -20.28 2.92
C CYS A 206 -3.53 -21.72 3.39
N LEU A 207 -2.56 -22.63 3.43
CA LEU A 207 -2.76 -24.02 3.88
C LEU A 207 -3.04 -24.13 5.38
N HIS A 208 -2.50 -23.22 6.21
CA HIS A 208 -2.73 -23.22 7.66
C HIS A 208 -3.99 -22.43 8.08
N TRP A 209 -4.49 -21.54 7.22
CA TRP A 209 -5.66 -20.70 7.52
C TRP A 209 -7.00 -21.38 7.24
N VAL A 210 -6.94 -22.50 6.52
CA VAL A 210 -8.08 -23.21 5.93
C VAL A 210 -8.26 -24.61 6.54
N ALA A 211 -7.26 -25.09 7.29
CA ALA A 211 -7.21 -26.42 7.90
C ALA A 211 -7.50 -26.38 9.40
#